data_AF-A0A0K1PPK7-F1
#
_entry.id   AF-A0A0K1PPK7-F1
#
_cell.length_a   1.000
_cell.length_b   1.000
_cell.length_c   1.000
_cell.angle_alpha   90.00
_cell.angle_beta   90.00
_cell.angle_gamma   90.00
#
_symmetry.space_group_name_H-M   'P 1'
#
loop_
_entity.id
_entity.type
_entity.pdbx_description
1 polymer ?
#
loop_
_entity_poly.entity_id
_entity_poly.type
_entity_poly.pdbx_seq_one_letter_code
_entity_poly.pdbx_strand_id
1 'polypeptide(L)'
;MKRILVAVDGSRESEIVVAKAVEVARDVGGRLSLLHVIEPHQASLVNDAAFDESRRCLERLEASMPPSFRGGCEVRFGLAAKTICEAAASKSVDVIVIGAHEHGVVERALGTTAAEVVNHADRTVLVVRCQPEVQERPSANDFERAGDILRRDHRRLEQVYEGLASAYRRGDWNEVIEEWNHFEPALMAHMEREEREVFPSFRLVAPEEAKALLDEHEQLRRLLATLGVHIEIHAFPMADAEDLIERLHQHEVREATALYPFVDLSFDALAFGARDERSSP
;
A
#
# COMPACT_ATOMS: atom_id res chain seq x y z
N MET A 1 -11.57 33.65 0.62
CA MET A 1 -11.09 32.39 1.24
C MET A 1 -11.32 31.28 0.23
N LYS A 2 -10.26 30.58 -0.18
CA LYS A 2 -10.32 29.59 -1.26
C LYS A 2 -10.92 28.27 -0.77
N ARG A 3 -11.75 27.63 -1.58
CA ARG A 3 -12.32 26.30 -1.31
C ARG A 3 -11.61 25.27 -2.16
N ILE A 4 -11.04 24.26 -1.52
CA ILE A 4 -10.27 23.22 -2.19
C ILE A 4 -10.98 21.89 -1.95
N LEU A 5 -11.33 21.19 -3.01
CA LEU A 5 -11.85 19.81 -2.95
C LEU A 5 -10.67 18.86 -3.07
N VAL A 6 -10.53 17.93 -2.13
CA VAL A 6 -9.50 16.88 -2.20
C VAL A 6 -10.20 15.55 -2.45
N ALA A 7 -10.05 15.00 -3.65
CA ALA A 7 -10.61 13.71 -4.03
C ALA A 7 -9.60 12.60 -3.74
N VAL A 8 -9.98 11.65 -2.89
CA VAL A 8 -9.14 10.53 -2.44
C VAL A 8 -9.92 9.22 -2.51
N ASP A 9 -9.22 8.13 -2.77
CA ASP A 9 -9.78 6.78 -2.89
C ASP A 9 -9.66 5.96 -1.59
N GLY A 10 -9.10 6.55 -0.52
CA GLY A 10 -8.92 5.88 0.77
C GLY A 10 -7.69 4.98 0.85
N SER A 11 -6.89 4.92 -0.21
CA SER A 11 -5.57 4.27 -0.24
C SER A 11 -4.56 4.94 0.69
N ARG A 12 -3.41 4.29 0.95
CA ARG A 12 -2.31 4.85 1.75
C ARG A 12 -1.75 6.13 1.13
N GLU A 13 -1.74 6.19 -0.20
CA GLU A 13 -1.29 7.32 -1.00
C GLU A 13 -2.16 8.57 -0.79
N SER A 14 -3.39 8.41 -0.28
CA SER A 14 -4.29 9.52 0.06
C SER A 14 -3.67 10.48 1.06
N GLU A 15 -2.81 10.02 1.97
CA GLU A 15 -2.10 10.86 2.93
C GLU A 15 -1.18 11.87 2.23
N ILE A 16 -0.48 11.44 1.18
CA ILE A 16 0.41 12.28 0.37
C ILE A 16 -0.41 13.36 -0.35
N VAL A 17 -1.56 12.97 -0.93
CA VAL A 17 -2.47 13.90 -1.61
C VAL A 17 -2.98 14.97 -0.65
N VAL A 18 -3.41 14.57 0.55
CA VAL A 18 -3.90 15.47 1.60
C VAL A 18 -2.79 16.39 2.10
N ALA A 19 -1.59 15.88 2.37
CA ALA A 19 -0.45 16.69 2.78
C ALA A 19 -0.12 17.77 1.74
N LYS A 20 -0.12 17.40 0.45
CA LYS A 20 0.11 18.37 -0.64
C LYS A 20 -1.02 19.40 -0.73
N ALA A 21 -2.26 18.99 -0.51
CA ALA A 21 -3.39 19.92 -0.44
C ALA A 21 -3.24 20.92 0.71
N VAL A 22 -2.73 20.50 1.87
CA VAL A 22 -2.44 21.40 3.01
C VAL A 22 -1.38 22.44 2.67
N GLU A 23 -0.32 22.07 1.94
CA GLU A 23 0.68 23.03 1.46
C GLU A 23 0.03 24.10 0.57
N VAL A 24 -0.75 23.68 -0.42
CA VAL A 24 -1.46 24.60 -1.30
C VAL A 24 -2.42 25.49 -0.51
N ALA A 25 -3.16 24.91 0.45
CA ALA A 25 -4.09 25.66 1.29
C ALA A 25 -3.40 26.70 2.17
N ARG A 26 -2.16 26.45 2.62
CA ARG A 26 -1.34 27.43 3.35
C ARG A 26 -1.01 28.63 2.47
N ASP A 27 -0.58 28.39 1.24
CA ASP A 27 -0.16 29.45 0.32
C ASP A 27 -1.33 30.34 -0.13
N VAL A 28 -2.51 29.75 -0.33
CA VAL A 28 -3.69 30.48 -0.86
C VAL A 28 -4.69 30.91 0.21
N GLY A 29 -4.50 30.54 1.48
CA GLY A 29 -5.45 30.80 2.57
C GLY A 29 -6.80 30.11 2.32
N GLY A 30 -6.79 28.78 2.17
CA GLY A 30 -7.96 27.97 1.85
C GLY A 30 -8.38 26.96 2.92
N ARG A 31 -9.57 26.37 2.75
CA ARG A 31 -10.02 25.17 3.48
C ARG A 31 -10.20 23.99 2.53
N LEU A 32 -9.94 22.81 3.07
CA LEU A 32 -9.96 21.53 2.37
C LEU A 32 -11.24 20.78 2.72
N SER A 33 -12.03 20.42 1.72
CA SER A 33 -13.11 19.44 1.88
C SER A 33 -12.69 18.12 1.25
N LEU A 34 -12.69 17.03 2.03
CA LEU A 34 -12.35 15.71 1.51
C LEU A 34 -13.57 15.05 0.86
N LEU A 35 -13.34 14.35 -0.25
CA LEU A 35 -14.35 13.60 -0.98
C LEU A 35 -13.82 12.20 -1.32
N HIS A 36 -14.60 11.19 -0.97
CA HIS A 36 -14.44 9.83 -1.48
C HIS A 36 -15.64 9.45 -2.34
N VAL A 37 -15.42 8.76 -3.46
CA VAL A 37 -16.48 8.27 -4.33
C VAL A 37 -16.40 6.76 -4.41
N ILE A 38 -17.46 6.08 -3.99
CA ILE A 38 -17.63 4.65 -4.15
C ILE A 38 -18.25 4.38 -5.52
N GLU A 39 -17.58 3.58 -6.35
CA GLU A 39 -17.98 3.35 -7.74
C GLU A 39 -18.93 2.15 -7.91
N PRO A 40 -19.74 2.12 -8.98
CA PRO A 40 -20.69 1.02 -9.21
C PRO A 40 -20.05 -0.36 -9.36
N HIS A 41 -18.79 -0.47 -9.77
CA HIS A 41 -18.10 -1.76 -9.82
C HIS A 41 -17.70 -2.26 -8.43
N GLN A 42 -17.70 -1.38 -7.43
CA GLN A 42 -17.58 -1.70 -6.00
C GLN A 42 -18.98 -1.98 -5.40
N ALA A 43 -20.07 -1.88 -6.18
CA ALA A 43 -21.46 -1.94 -5.68
C ALA A 43 -21.88 -3.28 -5.09
N SER A 44 -21.23 -4.39 -5.41
CA SER A 44 -21.44 -5.67 -4.73
C SER A 44 -21.07 -5.62 -3.24
N LEU A 45 -20.29 -4.61 -2.82
CA LEU A 45 -19.90 -4.32 -1.44
C LEU A 45 -20.61 -3.08 -0.86
N VAL A 46 -21.46 -2.39 -1.63
CA VAL A 46 -22.11 -1.15 -1.17
C VAL A 46 -23.28 -1.47 -0.24
N ASN A 47 -22.96 -1.49 1.05
CA ASN A 47 -23.90 -1.49 2.16
C ASN A 47 -23.58 -0.30 3.09
N ASP A 48 -24.40 -0.09 4.12
CA ASP A 48 -24.17 0.98 5.10
C ASP A 48 -22.77 0.90 5.74
N ALA A 49 -22.22 -0.31 5.90
CA ALA A 49 -20.89 -0.52 6.45
C ALA A 49 -19.76 0.01 5.54
N ALA A 50 -19.87 -0.13 4.22
CA ALA A 50 -18.88 0.40 3.27
C ALA A 50 -18.87 1.95 3.27
N PHE A 51 -20.04 2.57 3.40
CA PHE A 51 -20.14 4.02 3.59
C PHE A 51 -19.54 4.47 4.92
N ASP A 52 -19.80 3.73 6.01
CA ASP A 52 -19.25 4.02 7.33
C ASP A 52 -17.73 3.85 7.37
N GLU A 53 -17.20 2.80 6.74
CA GLU A 53 -15.76 2.57 6.61
C GLU A 53 -15.08 3.70 5.83
N SER A 54 -15.63 4.04 4.67
CA SER A 54 -15.14 5.16 3.84
C SER A 54 -15.16 6.47 4.60
N ARG A 55 -16.23 6.72 5.36
CA ARG A 55 -16.37 7.92 6.20
C ARG A 55 -15.32 7.96 7.29
N ARG A 56 -15.12 6.86 8.03
CA ARG A 56 -14.08 6.74 9.06
C ARG A 56 -12.68 6.96 8.47
N CYS A 57 -12.44 6.48 7.25
CA CYS A 57 -11.17 6.73 6.55
C CYS A 57 -10.95 8.23 6.30
N LEU A 58 -11.96 8.92 5.75
CA LEU A 58 -11.89 10.37 5.55
C LEU A 58 -11.72 11.14 6.87
N GLU A 59 -12.41 10.73 7.93
CA GLU A 59 -12.30 11.36 9.25
C GLU A 59 -10.89 11.23 9.84
N ARG A 60 -10.21 10.09 9.63
CA ARG A 60 -8.79 9.92 10.00
C ARG A 60 -7.88 10.86 9.21
N LEU A 61 -8.09 10.97 7.90
CA LEU A 61 -7.35 11.89 7.04
C LEU A 61 -7.62 13.36 7.42
N GLU A 62 -8.84 13.71 7.80
CA GLU A 62 -9.15 15.05 8.27
C GLU A 62 -8.52 15.35 9.64
N ALA A 63 -8.46 14.34 10.51
CA ALA A 63 -7.81 14.44 11.81
C ALA A 63 -6.29 14.66 11.71
N SER A 64 -5.63 14.18 10.66
CA SER A 64 -4.19 14.41 10.44
C SER A 64 -3.87 15.85 9.98
N MET A 65 -4.87 16.60 9.47
CA MET A 65 -4.70 17.99 9.06
C MET A 65 -4.83 18.98 10.22
N PRO A 66 -4.14 20.15 10.17
CA PRO A 66 -4.36 21.20 11.17
C PRO A 66 -5.81 21.72 11.15
N PRO A 67 -6.43 22.00 12.33
CA PRO A 67 -7.84 22.37 12.41
C PRO A 67 -8.26 23.57 11.56
N SER A 68 -7.35 24.51 11.30
CA SER A 68 -7.59 25.70 10.48
C SER A 68 -7.92 25.38 9.01
N PHE A 69 -7.48 24.23 8.50
CA PHE A 69 -7.68 23.82 7.10
C PHE A 69 -8.87 22.89 6.91
N ARG A 70 -9.49 22.39 7.99
CA ARG A 70 -10.59 21.43 7.93
C ARG A 70 -11.88 22.07 7.38
N GLY A 71 -12.44 21.45 6.35
CA GLY A 71 -13.65 21.88 5.66
C GLY A 71 -14.73 20.81 5.58
N GLY A 72 -14.54 19.67 6.25
CA GLY A 72 -15.46 18.54 6.30
C GLY A 72 -15.13 17.44 5.28
N CYS A 73 -15.71 16.27 5.54
CA CYS A 73 -15.59 15.07 4.73
C CYS A 73 -16.94 14.67 4.11
N GLU A 74 -16.91 14.10 2.91
CA GLU A 74 -18.11 13.58 2.25
C GLU A 74 -17.79 12.28 1.50
N VAL A 75 -18.69 11.30 1.61
CA VAL A 75 -18.66 10.08 0.79
C VAL A 75 -19.84 10.12 -0.16
N ARG A 76 -19.61 9.85 -1.45
CA ARG A 76 -20.66 9.75 -2.47
C ARG A 76 -20.59 8.41 -3.17
N PHE A 77 -21.69 8.03 -3.83
CA PHE A 77 -21.73 6.89 -4.74
C PHE A 77 -21.94 7.38 -6.17
N GLY A 78 -21.19 6.83 -7.12
CA GLY A 78 -21.28 7.20 -8.53
C GLY A 78 -19.99 6.96 -9.29
N LEU A 79 -19.95 7.38 -10.56
CA LEU A 79 -18.72 7.33 -11.36
C LEU A 79 -17.75 8.40 -10.87
N ALA A 80 -16.53 8.01 -10.47
CA ALA A 80 -15.63 8.85 -9.71
C ALA A 80 -15.40 10.22 -10.34
N ALA A 81 -14.94 10.27 -11.61
CA ALA A 81 -14.63 11.53 -12.28
C ALA A 81 -15.84 12.46 -12.41
N LYS A 82 -17.00 11.92 -12.82
CA LYS A 82 -18.24 12.68 -12.94
C LYS A 82 -18.69 13.24 -11.58
N THR A 83 -18.71 12.40 -10.55
CA THR A 83 -19.14 12.77 -9.20
C THR A 83 -18.20 13.80 -8.57
N ILE A 84 -16.89 13.71 -8.83
CA ILE A 84 -15.89 14.72 -8.40
C ILE A 84 -16.18 16.07 -9.06
N CYS A 85 -16.38 16.11 -10.38
CA CYS A 85 -16.72 17.35 -11.10
C CYS A 85 -18.04 17.97 -10.60
N GLU A 86 -19.08 17.16 -10.39
CA GLU A 86 -20.36 17.62 -9.83
C GLU A 86 -20.23 18.14 -8.39
N ALA A 87 -19.42 17.50 -7.56
CA ALA A 87 -19.12 17.96 -6.20
C ALA A 87 -18.36 19.30 -6.23
N ALA A 88 -17.37 19.43 -7.11
CA ALA A 88 -16.59 20.65 -7.29
C ALA A 88 -17.49 21.83 -7.72
N ALA A 89 -18.37 21.60 -8.70
CA ALA A 89 -19.32 22.60 -9.17
C ALA A 89 -20.32 23.00 -8.07
N SER A 90 -20.96 22.02 -7.41
CA SER A 90 -21.99 22.29 -6.40
C SER A 90 -21.44 22.98 -5.16
N LYS A 91 -20.23 22.63 -4.70
CA LYS A 91 -19.54 23.33 -3.60
C LYS A 91 -18.85 24.62 -4.04
N SER A 92 -18.87 24.93 -5.34
CA SER A 92 -18.22 26.09 -5.95
C SER A 92 -16.74 26.21 -5.55
N VAL A 93 -16.02 25.09 -5.62
CA VAL A 93 -14.60 25.05 -5.27
C VAL A 93 -13.75 25.78 -6.31
N ASP A 94 -12.60 26.25 -5.87
CA ASP A 94 -11.62 26.94 -6.73
C ASP A 94 -10.62 25.95 -7.34
N VAL A 95 -10.24 24.93 -6.57
CA VAL A 95 -9.24 23.92 -6.94
C VAL A 95 -9.74 22.53 -6.56
N ILE A 96 -9.57 21.57 -7.46
CA ILE A 96 -9.69 20.14 -7.22
C ILE A 96 -8.26 19.61 -7.06
N VAL A 97 -7.97 18.94 -5.95
CA VAL A 97 -6.73 18.20 -5.72
C VAL A 97 -7.08 16.71 -5.83
N ILE A 98 -6.35 15.97 -6.66
CA ILE A 98 -6.61 14.54 -6.89
C ILE A 98 -5.29 13.79 -7.02
N GLY A 99 -5.23 12.58 -6.46
CA GLY A 99 -4.11 11.67 -6.67
C GLY A 99 -4.12 11.06 -8.08
N ALA A 100 -2.94 10.84 -8.65
CA ALA A 100 -2.79 9.97 -9.81
C ALA A 100 -2.32 8.58 -9.33
N HIS A 101 -3.23 7.62 -9.32
CA HIS A 101 -2.93 6.22 -9.05
C HIS A 101 -2.38 5.50 -10.28
N GLU A 102 -1.39 4.64 -10.07
CA GLU A 102 -0.73 3.86 -11.11
C GLU A 102 -1.46 2.54 -11.33
N HIS A 103 -2.06 2.34 -12.51
CA HIS A 103 -2.50 1.03 -12.98
C HIS A 103 -1.59 0.59 -14.14
N GLY A 104 -0.34 0.22 -13.85
CA GLY A 104 0.58 -0.49 -14.77
C GLY A 104 1.37 0.31 -15.83
N VAL A 105 2.53 -0.27 -16.18
CA VAL A 105 3.50 -0.15 -17.32
C VAL A 105 3.84 1.21 -17.97
N VAL A 106 3.19 2.33 -17.67
CA VAL A 106 3.59 3.64 -18.25
C VAL A 106 3.83 4.66 -17.14
N GLU A 107 5.10 4.83 -16.77
CA GLU A 107 5.66 5.78 -15.77
C GLU A 107 5.26 7.27 -15.97
N ARG A 108 4.40 7.57 -16.95
CA ARG A 108 3.99 8.94 -17.33
C ARG A 108 2.47 9.11 -17.47
N ALA A 109 1.67 8.07 -17.20
CA ALA A 109 0.22 8.14 -17.35
C ALA A 109 -0.44 8.76 -16.10
N LEU A 110 -1.39 9.67 -16.32
CA LEU A 110 -2.35 10.07 -15.29
C LEU A 110 -3.28 8.86 -15.05
N GLY A 111 -3.53 8.49 -13.79
CA GLY A 111 -4.55 7.48 -13.48
C GLY A 111 -5.88 7.81 -14.18
N THR A 112 -6.64 6.80 -14.60
CA THR A 112 -7.83 6.97 -15.46
C THR A 112 -8.81 8.01 -14.93
N THR A 113 -9.13 7.96 -13.64
CA THR A 113 -9.99 8.95 -12.96
C THR A 113 -9.38 10.36 -12.98
N ALA A 114 -8.08 10.50 -12.67
CA ALA A 114 -7.41 11.80 -12.67
C ALA A 114 -7.37 12.41 -14.08
N ALA A 115 -7.11 11.60 -15.11
CA ALA A 115 -7.14 12.02 -16.50
C ALA A 115 -8.55 12.50 -16.92
N GLU A 116 -9.60 11.75 -16.54
CA GLU A 116 -10.98 12.14 -16.82
C GLU A 116 -11.37 13.44 -16.11
N VAL A 117 -11.00 13.62 -14.84
CA VAL A 117 -11.25 14.87 -14.10
C VAL A 117 -10.53 16.05 -14.76
N VAL A 118 -9.25 15.89 -15.13
CA VAL A 118 -8.49 16.94 -15.83
C VAL A 118 -9.15 17.35 -17.15
N ASN A 119 -9.71 16.38 -17.89
CA ASN A 119 -10.34 16.64 -19.17
C ASN A 119 -11.75 17.25 -19.08
N HIS A 120 -12.45 17.10 -17.95
CA HIS A 120 -13.86 17.48 -17.84
C HIS A 120 -14.17 18.53 -16.76
N ALA A 121 -13.25 18.79 -15.83
CA ALA A 121 -13.48 19.79 -14.78
C ALA A 121 -13.52 21.21 -15.36
N ASP A 122 -14.49 22.01 -14.90
CA ASP A 122 -14.55 23.46 -15.14
C ASP A 122 -13.68 24.25 -14.15
N ARG A 123 -12.96 23.56 -13.25
CA ARG A 123 -12.12 24.12 -12.18
C ARG A 123 -10.65 23.79 -12.39
N THR A 124 -9.79 24.52 -11.68
CA THR A 124 -8.36 24.21 -11.64
C THR A 124 -8.17 22.83 -11.03
N VAL A 125 -7.44 21.94 -11.71
CA VAL A 125 -7.11 20.61 -11.21
C VAL A 125 -5.63 20.54 -10.90
N LEU A 126 -5.29 20.24 -9.65
CA LEU A 126 -3.95 19.86 -9.22
C LEU A 126 -3.89 18.35 -9.10
N VAL A 127 -3.11 17.72 -9.98
CA VAL A 127 -2.83 16.30 -9.88
C VAL A 127 -1.58 16.10 -9.02
N VAL A 128 -1.74 15.38 -7.92
CA VAL A 128 -0.64 14.96 -7.06
C VAL A 128 -0.15 13.61 -7.54
N ARG A 129 1.10 13.55 -7.96
CA ARG A 129 1.77 12.28 -8.25
C ARG A 129 2.29 11.72 -6.95
N CYS A 130 1.71 10.61 -6.51
CA CYS A 130 2.19 9.85 -5.36
C CYS A 130 3.32 8.92 -5.79
N GLN A 131 4.31 9.46 -6.51
CA GLN A 131 5.58 8.77 -6.60
C GLN A 131 6.21 8.85 -5.21
N PRO A 132 6.86 7.79 -4.70
CA PRO A 132 7.85 8.01 -3.66
C PRO A 132 8.76 9.10 -4.20
N GLU A 133 8.99 10.17 -3.42
CA GLU A 133 10.04 11.13 -3.72
C GLU A 133 11.25 10.33 -4.16
N VAL A 134 11.83 10.68 -5.31
CA VAL A 134 13.04 10.04 -5.82
C VAL A 134 14.10 10.22 -4.72
N GLN A 135 14.16 9.26 -3.81
CA GLN A 135 15.35 9.01 -3.03
C GLN A 135 16.42 8.76 -4.08
N GLU A 136 17.56 9.42 -3.91
CA GLU A 136 18.77 9.12 -4.68
C GLU A 136 18.85 7.60 -4.84
N ARG A 137 19.17 7.13 -6.06
CA ARG A 137 19.27 5.70 -6.37
C ARG A 137 19.84 4.97 -5.14
N PRO A 138 19.11 3.99 -4.58
CA PRO A 138 19.50 3.43 -3.29
C PRO A 138 20.95 2.99 -3.36
N SER A 139 21.72 3.31 -2.33
CA SER A 139 23.15 2.96 -2.31
C SER A 139 23.30 1.45 -2.13
N ALA A 140 24.47 0.89 -2.49
CA ALA A 140 24.77 -0.53 -2.24
C ALA A 140 24.48 -0.96 -0.79
N ASN A 141 24.70 -0.05 0.16
CA ASN A 141 24.53 -0.28 1.59
C ASN A 141 23.04 -0.33 2.01
N ASP A 142 22.15 0.34 1.27
CA ASP A 142 20.71 0.30 1.53
C ASP A 142 20.13 -1.05 1.10
N PHE A 143 20.62 -1.60 -0.01
CA PHE A 143 20.26 -2.95 -0.47
C PHE A 143 20.82 -4.06 0.43
N GLU A 144 22.05 -3.92 0.92
CA GLU A 144 22.66 -4.88 1.84
C GLU A 144 21.87 -4.97 3.15
N ARG A 145 21.48 -3.81 3.71
CA ARG A 145 20.63 -3.75 4.90
C ARG A 145 19.25 -4.36 4.66
N ALA A 146 18.62 -4.06 3.53
CA ALA A 146 17.35 -4.65 3.16
C ALA A 146 17.44 -6.18 3.07
N GLY A 147 18.47 -6.71 2.40
CA GLY A 147 18.70 -8.15 2.27
C GLY A 147 18.96 -8.86 3.60
N ASP A 148 19.70 -8.24 4.51
CA ASP A 148 19.96 -8.81 5.84
C ASP A 148 18.73 -8.83 6.74
N ILE A 149 17.87 -7.81 6.62
CA ILE A 149 16.57 -7.76 7.31
C ILE A 149 15.67 -8.90 6.83
N LEU A 150 15.54 -9.06 5.51
CA LEU A 150 14.75 -10.15 4.88
C LEU A 150 15.21 -11.53 5.36
N ARG A 151 16.50 -11.84 5.23
CA ARG A 151 17.08 -13.13 5.65
C ARG A 151 16.91 -13.42 7.15
N ARG A 152 16.85 -12.37 7.98
CA ARG A 152 16.63 -12.52 9.41
C ARG A 152 15.16 -12.80 9.72
N ASP A 153 14.26 -12.07 9.08
CA ASP A 153 12.83 -12.22 9.28
C ASP A 153 12.32 -13.56 8.75
N HIS A 154 12.81 -14.03 7.59
CA HIS A 154 12.43 -15.35 7.03
C HIS A 154 12.83 -16.49 7.96
N ARG A 155 14.08 -16.50 8.46
CA ARG A 155 14.54 -17.51 9.43
C ARG A 155 13.72 -17.50 10.71
N ARG A 156 13.23 -16.33 11.12
CA ARG A 156 12.36 -16.22 12.30
C ARG A 156 10.97 -16.76 12.00
N LEU A 157 10.41 -16.46 10.83
CA LEU A 157 9.10 -16.96 10.40
C LEU A 157 9.10 -18.47 10.21
N GLU A 158 10.17 -19.03 9.64
CA GLU A 158 10.33 -20.48 9.48
C GLU A 158 10.26 -21.21 10.83
N GLN A 159 10.90 -20.67 11.87
CA GLN A 159 10.84 -21.24 13.22
C GLN A 159 9.45 -21.18 13.85
N VAL A 160 8.75 -20.05 13.70
CA VAL A 160 7.39 -19.88 14.23
C VAL A 160 6.39 -20.77 13.46
N TYR A 161 6.61 -20.91 12.16
CA TYR A 161 5.86 -21.81 11.30
C TYR A 161 6.02 -23.29 11.69
N GLU A 162 7.26 -23.74 11.93
CA GLU A 162 7.52 -25.12 12.39
C GLU A 162 6.82 -25.43 13.70
N GLY A 163 6.77 -24.46 14.62
CA GLY A 163 6.02 -24.54 15.89
C GLY A 163 4.54 -24.79 15.66
N LEU A 164 3.88 -23.91 14.89
CA LEU A 164 2.47 -24.00 14.55
C LEU A 164 2.10 -25.33 13.88
N ALA A 165 2.87 -25.74 12.87
CA ALA A 165 2.64 -26.99 12.15
C ALA A 165 2.81 -28.22 13.05
N SER A 166 3.75 -28.15 14.02
CA SER A 166 4.01 -29.21 14.99
C SER A 166 2.88 -29.35 16.01
N ALA A 167 2.39 -28.23 16.55
CA ALA A 167 1.23 -28.18 17.46
C ALA A 167 -0.03 -28.74 16.77
N TYR A 168 -0.25 -28.33 15.51
CA TYR A 168 -1.39 -28.80 14.73
C TYR A 168 -1.37 -30.32 14.49
N ARG A 169 -0.20 -30.89 14.14
CA ARG A 169 -0.04 -32.35 13.97
C ARG A 169 -0.27 -33.14 15.26
N ARG A 170 0.02 -32.56 16.42
CA ARG A 170 -0.25 -33.18 17.73
C ARG A 170 -1.73 -33.11 18.12
N GLY A 171 -2.52 -32.23 17.49
CA GLY A 171 -3.90 -31.97 17.84
C GLY A 171 -4.06 -31.21 19.17
N ASP A 172 -3.00 -30.53 19.65
CA ASP A 172 -3.08 -29.68 20.84
C ASP A 172 -3.58 -28.29 20.45
N TRP A 173 -4.90 -28.10 20.53
CA TRP A 173 -5.54 -26.86 20.12
C TRP A 173 -5.15 -25.64 20.96
N ASN A 174 -4.76 -25.83 22.23
CA ASN A 174 -4.29 -24.71 23.04
C ASN A 174 -2.93 -24.22 22.54
N GLU A 175 -2.04 -25.17 22.24
CA GLU A 175 -0.73 -24.88 21.65
C GLU A 175 -0.86 -24.27 20.24
N VAL A 176 -1.82 -24.73 19.42
CA VAL A 176 -2.11 -24.14 18.10
C VAL A 176 -2.54 -22.68 18.22
N ILE A 177 -3.42 -22.34 19.18
CA ILE A 177 -3.86 -20.96 19.40
C ILE A 177 -2.68 -20.10 19.89
N GLU A 178 -1.86 -20.62 20.80
CA GLU A 178 -0.67 -19.92 21.29
C GLU A 178 0.32 -19.65 20.15
N GLU A 179 0.65 -20.65 19.34
CA GLU A 179 1.55 -20.50 18.19
C GLU A 179 0.96 -19.55 17.13
N TRP A 180 -0.35 -19.61 16.88
CA TRP A 180 -1.03 -18.69 15.96
C TRP A 180 -0.92 -17.22 16.40
N ASN A 181 -1.13 -16.95 17.69
CA ASN A 181 -1.01 -15.61 18.27
C ASN A 181 0.41 -15.02 18.17
N HIS A 182 1.42 -15.86 17.92
CA HIS A 182 2.77 -15.40 17.61
C HIS A 182 3.01 -15.32 16.10
N PHE A 183 2.49 -16.29 15.35
CA PHE A 183 2.67 -16.42 13.91
C PHE A 183 2.03 -15.28 13.12
N GLU A 184 0.73 -15.04 13.30
CA GLU A 184 -0.02 -14.06 12.50
C GLU A 184 0.58 -12.64 12.65
N PRO A 185 0.83 -12.11 13.87
CA PRO A 185 1.44 -10.80 14.02
C PRO A 185 2.87 -10.74 13.46
N ALA A 186 3.64 -11.83 13.56
CA ALA A 186 5.00 -11.87 13.02
C ALA A 186 5.01 -11.80 11.49
N LEU A 187 4.13 -12.55 10.82
CA LEU A 187 4.01 -12.54 9.36
C LEU A 187 3.47 -11.20 8.85
N MET A 188 2.47 -10.63 9.53
CA MET A 188 1.96 -9.29 9.23
C MET A 188 3.06 -8.22 9.33
N ALA A 189 3.83 -8.24 10.43
CA ALA A 189 4.91 -7.28 10.65
C ALA A 189 6.07 -7.42 9.67
N HIS A 190 6.31 -8.63 9.17
CA HIS A 190 7.28 -8.91 8.11
C HIS A 190 6.83 -8.29 6.78
N MET A 191 5.64 -8.63 6.29
CA MET A 191 5.09 -8.05 5.05
C MET A 191 5.02 -6.51 5.10
N GLU A 192 4.60 -5.94 6.24
CA GLU A 192 4.56 -4.48 6.43
C GLU A 192 5.95 -3.84 6.35
N ARG A 193 6.98 -4.56 6.80
CA ARG A 193 8.35 -4.06 6.76
C ARG A 193 8.89 -4.09 5.35
N GLU A 194 8.65 -5.16 4.60
CA GLU A 194 9.07 -5.27 3.21
C GLU A 194 8.44 -4.19 2.34
N GLU A 195 7.14 -3.97 2.51
CA GLU A 195 6.43 -2.91 1.81
C GLU A 195 6.94 -1.51 2.14
N ARG A 196 7.43 -1.31 3.37
CA ARG A 196 7.94 -0.02 3.84
C ARG A 196 9.41 0.21 3.50
N GLU A 197 10.23 -0.82 3.54
CA GLU A 197 11.70 -0.70 3.53
C GLU A 197 12.32 -1.28 2.26
N VAL A 198 11.71 -2.28 1.63
CA VAL A 198 12.28 -2.99 0.47
C VAL A 198 11.58 -2.58 -0.83
N PHE A 199 10.25 -2.62 -0.86
CA PHE A 199 9.46 -2.39 -2.06
C PHE A 199 9.55 -0.98 -2.66
N PRO A 200 9.79 0.10 -1.89
CA PRO A 200 10.02 1.43 -2.47
C PRO A 200 11.26 1.47 -3.37
N SER A 201 12.31 0.75 -3.00
CA SER A 201 13.55 0.65 -3.80
C SER A 201 13.42 -0.41 -4.90
N PHE A 202 12.79 -1.53 -4.60
CA PHE A 202 12.62 -2.64 -5.55
C PHE A 202 11.74 -2.28 -6.74
N ARG A 203 10.64 -1.52 -6.53
CA ARG A 203 9.75 -1.10 -7.63
C ARG A 203 10.43 -0.23 -8.68
N LEU A 204 11.53 0.46 -8.31
CA LEU A 204 12.30 1.30 -9.25
C LEU A 204 13.09 0.46 -10.25
N VAL A 205 13.33 -0.81 -9.94
CA VAL A 205 14.15 -1.73 -10.75
C VAL A 205 13.30 -2.83 -11.38
N ALA A 206 12.32 -3.35 -10.64
CA ALA A 206 11.44 -4.43 -11.06
C ALA A 206 9.98 -4.14 -10.66
N PRO A 207 9.30 -3.19 -11.33
CA PRO A 207 7.96 -2.73 -10.95
C PRO A 207 6.88 -3.81 -11.06
N GLU A 208 6.96 -4.69 -12.05
CA GLU A 208 5.98 -5.76 -12.26
C GLU A 208 6.12 -6.86 -11.19
N GLU A 209 7.35 -7.22 -10.83
CA GLU A 209 7.64 -8.16 -9.75
C GLU A 209 7.23 -7.58 -8.38
N ALA A 210 7.51 -6.30 -8.13
CA ALA A 210 7.08 -5.62 -6.90
C ALA A 210 5.55 -5.59 -6.76
N LYS A 211 4.84 -5.34 -7.87
CA LYS A 211 3.38 -5.41 -7.91
C LYS A 211 2.86 -6.82 -7.65
N ALA A 212 3.46 -7.83 -8.28
CA ALA A 212 3.06 -9.22 -8.08
C ALA A 212 3.20 -9.65 -6.60
N LEU A 213 4.27 -9.25 -5.92
CA LEU A 213 4.47 -9.50 -4.49
C LEU A 213 3.45 -8.75 -3.61
N LEU A 214 3.12 -7.49 -3.94
CA LEU A 214 2.07 -6.73 -3.25
C LEU A 214 0.69 -7.41 -3.35
N ASP A 215 0.32 -7.85 -4.55
CA ASP A 215 -0.93 -8.57 -4.80
C ASP A 215 -0.97 -9.91 -4.00
N GLU A 216 0.20 -10.54 -3.83
CA GLU A 216 0.38 -11.76 -3.05
C GLU A 216 0.25 -11.50 -1.54
N HIS A 217 0.86 -10.43 -1.02
CA HIS A 217 0.69 -9.99 0.37
C HIS A 217 -0.78 -9.73 0.70
N GLU A 218 -1.51 -9.08 -0.21
CA GLU A 218 -2.94 -8.84 -0.03
C GLU A 218 -3.74 -10.15 0.05
N GLN A 219 -3.39 -11.16 -0.76
CA GLN A 219 -3.98 -12.49 -0.68
C GLN A 219 -3.65 -13.20 0.64
N LEU A 220 -2.40 -13.15 1.09
CA LEU A 220 -1.98 -13.72 2.38
C LEU A 220 -2.73 -13.07 3.54
N ARG A 221 -2.88 -11.74 3.55
CA ARG A 221 -3.67 -11.03 4.58
C ARG A 221 -5.12 -11.50 4.64
N ARG A 222 -5.77 -11.67 3.49
CA ARG A 222 -7.15 -12.21 3.42
C ARG A 222 -7.24 -13.63 3.96
N LEU A 223 -6.25 -14.47 3.64
CA LEU A 223 -6.17 -15.82 4.15
C LEU A 223 -6.00 -15.81 5.68
N LEU A 224 -5.01 -15.09 6.22
CA LEU A 224 -4.79 -14.95 7.66
C LEU A 224 -6.04 -14.51 8.41
N ALA A 225 -6.76 -13.48 7.91
CA ALA A 225 -8.01 -13.04 8.52
C ALA A 225 -9.09 -14.15 8.57
N THR A 226 -9.18 -14.96 7.52
CA THR A 226 -10.12 -16.10 7.48
C THR A 226 -9.72 -17.18 8.49
N LEU A 227 -8.42 -17.49 8.52
CA LEU A 227 -7.83 -18.50 9.38
C LEU A 227 -7.90 -18.13 10.86
N GLY A 228 -7.70 -16.86 11.22
CA GLY A 228 -7.87 -16.35 12.58
C GLY A 228 -9.27 -16.64 13.13
N VAL A 229 -10.32 -16.41 12.32
CA VAL A 229 -11.70 -16.74 12.70
C VAL A 229 -11.88 -18.24 12.90
N HIS A 230 -11.33 -19.08 12.01
CA HIS A 230 -11.42 -20.54 12.11
C HIS A 230 -10.69 -21.09 13.36
N ILE A 231 -9.58 -20.47 13.77
CA ILE A 231 -8.84 -20.84 14.97
C ILE A 231 -9.60 -20.44 16.23
N GLU A 232 -10.21 -19.26 16.27
CA GLU A 232 -11.03 -18.80 17.40
C GLU A 232 -12.24 -19.72 17.68
N ILE A 233 -12.82 -20.32 16.63
CA ILE A 233 -13.95 -21.25 16.75
C ILE A 233 -13.53 -22.73 16.85
N HIS A 234 -12.23 -23.01 17.00
CA HIS A 234 -11.64 -24.36 17.06
C HIS A 234 -12.02 -25.25 15.86
N ALA A 235 -12.16 -24.67 14.67
CA ALA A 235 -12.60 -25.36 13.47
C ALA A 235 -11.59 -25.28 12.32
N PHE A 236 -10.30 -25.11 12.62
CA PHE A 236 -9.24 -24.96 11.61
C PHE A 236 -9.08 -26.22 10.74
N PRO A 237 -9.56 -26.21 9.48
CA PRO A 237 -9.50 -27.38 8.62
C PRO A 237 -8.06 -27.66 8.17
N MET A 238 -7.67 -28.94 8.09
CA MET A 238 -6.33 -29.35 7.63
C MET A 238 -6.02 -28.81 6.22
N ALA A 239 -7.02 -28.76 5.35
CA ALA A 239 -6.88 -28.22 4.00
C ALA A 239 -6.51 -26.73 3.97
N ASP A 240 -7.03 -25.95 4.92
CA ASP A 240 -6.73 -24.52 5.02
C ASP A 240 -5.31 -24.29 5.58
N ALA A 241 -4.86 -25.17 6.48
CA ALA A 241 -3.48 -25.20 6.96
C ALA A 241 -2.50 -25.51 5.82
N GLU A 242 -2.81 -26.53 5.01
CA GLU A 242 -2.00 -26.94 3.86
C GLU A 242 -1.94 -25.85 2.78
N ASP A 243 -3.05 -25.14 2.50
CA ASP A 243 -3.07 -24.03 1.56
C ASP A 243 -2.21 -22.84 2.03
N LEU A 244 -2.27 -22.50 3.32
CA LEU A 244 -1.39 -21.47 3.90
C LEU A 244 0.08 -21.87 3.75
N ILE A 245 0.42 -23.11 4.05
CA ILE A 245 1.80 -23.63 3.96
C ILE A 245 2.33 -23.52 2.54
N GLU A 246 1.55 -24.00 1.58
CA GLU A 246 1.95 -24.00 0.18
C GLU A 246 2.15 -22.56 -0.32
N ARG A 247 1.26 -21.64 0.05
CA ARG A 247 1.39 -20.22 -0.33
C ARG A 247 2.61 -19.56 0.29
N LEU A 248 2.92 -19.81 1.56
CA LEU A 248 4.10 -19.25 2.21
C LEU A 248 5.39 -19.77 1.58
N HIS A 249 5.42 -21.05 1.19
CA HIS A 249 6.60 -21.59 0.51
C HIS A 249 6.76 -21.01 -0.90
N GLN A 250 5.65 -20.85 -1.64
CA GLN A 250 5.66 -20.19 -2.94
C GLN A 250 6.12 -18.73 -2.83
N HIS A 251 5.67 -18.04 -1.79
CA HIS A 251 6.06 -16.67 -1.47
C HIS A 251 7.56 -16.55 -1.20
N GLU A 252 8.09 -17.38 -0.30
CA GLU A 252 9.52 -17.41 0.00
C GLU A 252 10.36 -17.70 -1.26
N VAL A 253 9.95 -18.64 -2.10
CA VAL A 253 10.66 -18.97 -3.35
C VAL A 253 10.64 -17.78 -4.31
N ARG A 254 9.51 -17.07 -4.40
CA ARG A 254 9.36 -15.92 -5.29
C ARG A 254 10.22 -14.75 -4.82
N GLU A 255 10.22 -14.47 -3.53
CA GLU A 255 11.10 -13.48 -2.91
C GLU A 255 12.56 -13.85 -3.07
N ALA A 256 12.91 -15.12 -2.85
CA ALA A 256 14.27 -15.58 -3.05
C ALA A 256 14.73 -15.48 -4.51
N THR A 257 13.81 -15.58 -5.47
CA THR A 257 14.13 -15.47 -6.90
C THR A 257 14.14 -14.02 -7.38
N ALA A 258 13.28 -13.17 -6.82
CA ALA A 258 13.09 -11.79 -7.27
C ALA A 258 13.94 -10.78 -6.49
N LEU A 259 14.01 -10.93 -5.16
CA LEU A 259 14.68 -10.00 -4.25
C LEU A 259 16.16 -10.38 -4.02
N TYR A 260 16.51 -11.65 -3.83
CA TYR A 260 17.90 -12.00 -3.51
C TYR A 260 18.89 -11.77 -4.66
N PRO A 261 18.61 -12.10 -5.93
CA PRO A 261 19.49 -11.72 -7.03
C PRO A 261 19.64 -10.21 -7.17
N PHE A 262 18.64 -9.42 -6.76
CA PHE A 262 18.74 -7.97 -6.76
C PHE A 262 19.63 -7.44 -5.62
N VAL A 263 19.56 -8.05 -4.45
CA VAL A 263 20.48 -7.79 -3.32
C VAL A 263 21.92 -8.21 -3.68
N ASP A 264 22.09 -9.34 -4.38
CA ASP A 264 23.40 -9.92 -4.70
C ASP A 264 24.05 -9.36 -5.99
N LEU A 265 23.29 -9.10 -7.07
CA LEU A 265 23.82 -8.52 -8.34
C LEU A 265 24.20 -7.05 -8.21
N SER A 266 23.54 -6.31 -7.32
CA SER A 266 23.94 -4.93 -6.98
C SER A 266 25.37 -4.87 -6.43
N PHE A 267 25.85 -5.98 -5.86
CA PHE A 267 27.21 -6.13 -5.36
C PHE A 267 28.23 -6.27 -6.50
N ASP A 268 27.97 -7.12 -7.49
CA ASP A 268 28.91 -7.36 -8.61
C ASP A 268 28.98 -6.18 -9.59
N ALA A 269 27.86 -5.53 -9.89
CA ALA A 269 27.83 -4.37 -10.78
C ALA A 269 28.56 -3.14 -10.19
N LEU A 270 28.51 -2.96 -8.86
CA LEU A 270 29.17 -1.84 -8.17
C LEU A 270 30.63 -2.17 -7.79
N ALA A 271 30.96 -3.44 -7.51
CA ALA A 271 32.34 -3.87 -7.28
C ALA A 271 33.22 -3.77 -8.54
N PHE A 272 32.65 -3.97 -9.73
CA PHE A 272 33.35 -3.75 -11.00
C PHE A 272 33.53 -2.27 -11.36
N GLY A 273 32.54 -1.41 -11.05
CA GLY A 273 32.62 0.03 -11.32
C GLY A 273 33.66 0.78 -10.47
N ALA A 274 34.00 0.28 -9.28
CA ALA A 274 34.98 0.92 -8.39
C ALA A 274 36.46 0.62 -8.73
N ARG A 275 36.74 -0.29 -9.68
CA ARG A 275 38.12 -0.65 -10.06
C ARG A 275 38.67 0.09 -11.28
N ASP A 276 37.83 0.77 -12.06
CA ASP A 276 38.24 1.33 -13.36
C ASP A 276 38.66 2.81 -13.35
N GLU A 277 38.64 3.49 -12.20
CA GLU A 277 39.07 4.90 -12.08
C GLU A 277 40.47 5.10 -11.46
N ARG A 278 41.23 4.04 -11.18
CA ARG A 278 42.59 4.16 -10.63
C ARG A 278 43.64 3.35 -11.41
N SER A 279 43.68 3.48 -12.74
CA SER A 279 44.81 3.02 -13.54
C SER A 279 44.97 3.86 -14.82
N SER A 280 45.46 5.08 -14.66
CA SER A 280 46.27 5.83 -15.64
C SER A 280 47.02 6.91 -14.84
N PRO A 281 48.33 7.07 -15.05
CA PRO A 281 48.90 7.46 -16.35
C PRO A 281 49.85 6.43 -16.98
#